data_AF-A0A7V5SI71-F1
#
_entry.id   AF-A0A7V5SI71-F1
#
_cell.length_a   1.000
_cell.length_b   1.000
_cell.length_c   1.000
_cell.angle_alpha   90.00
_cell.angle_beta   90.00
_cell.angle_gamma   90.00
#
_symmetry.space_group_name_H-M   'P 1'
#
loop_
_entity.id
_entity.type
_entity.pdbx_description
1 polymer ?
#
loop_
_entity_poly.entity_id
_entity_poly.type
_entity_poly.pdbx_seq_one_letter_code
_entity_poly.pdbx_strand_id
1 'polypeptide(L)'
;MTQQKVQELQQVLETVDVLRLLVARGQEEMQAMAPYLLAFGAYGLVNTIFAAVSHGRGLWLETLFPAFALAVFLQTKSPLTLLLWAVAAAMTWGVYLLWPNPAVIWTAVFVTVAIVMAVIHIALPGKFRERLVLMPRVGIGWSMLIAGMWLVVSSPVFRQVGNAGELFGALFGYAIGVGLLLTSVLHAPFFWVGLVGMFGVPAAVLYLQNWVVATFLFALMGAAMMWVGLSFLRSKESVARKQ
;
A
#
# COMPACT_ATOMS: atom_id res chain seq x y z
N MET A 1 10.06 -30.44 43.51
CA MET A 1 9.84 -30.10 42.09
C MET A 1 10.92 -30.85 41.30
N THR A 2 10.56 -31.79 40.43
CA THR A 2 11.51 -32.64 39.68
C THR A 2 12.32 -31.82 38.68
N GLN A 3 13.59 -32.15 38.44
CA GLN A 3 14.46 -31.45 37.47
C GLN A 3 13.81 -31.30 36.08
N GLN A 4 13.01 -32.29 35.67
CA GLN A 4 12.21 -32.26 34.45
C GLN A 4 11.22 -31.08 34.40
N LYS A 5 10.53 -30.78 35.51
CA LYS A 5 9.59 -29.63 35.59
C LYS A 5 10.31 -28.28 35.51
N VAL A 6 11.56 -28.21 35.96
CA VAL A 6 12.37 -26.99 35.86
C VAL A 6 12.80 -26.74 34.41
N GLN A 7 13.19 -27.79 33.69
CA GLN A 7 13.54 -27.71 32.27
C GLN A 7 12.34 -27.35 31.39
N GLU A 8 11.17 -27.96 31.64
CA GLU A 8 9.91 -27.61 30.94
C GLU A 8 9.53 -26.14 31.18
N LEU A 9 9.67 -25.65 32.43
CA LEU A 9 9.38 -24.25 32.75
C LEU A 9 10.36 -23.28 32.05
N GLN A 10 11.65 -23.63 31.97
CA GLN A 10 12.65 -22.85 31.25
C GLN A 10 12.34 -22.76 29.74
N GLN A 11 11.97 -23.88 29.10
CA GLN A 11 11.59 -23.87 27.68
C GLN A 11 10.35 -23.02 27.41
N VAL A 12 9.36 -23.06 28.30
CA VAL A 12 8.17 -22.21 28.18
C VAL A 12 8.54 -20.73 28.32
N LEU A 13 9.40 -20.37 29.28
CA LEU A 13 9.87 -19.00 29.46
C LEU A 13 10.65 -18.50 28.24
N GLU A 14 11.58 -19.30 27.72
CA GLU A 14 12.33 -18.98 26.50
C GLU A 14 11.39 -18.79 25.31
N THR A 15 10.39 -19.65 25.15
CA THR A 15 9.39 -19.53 24.07
C THR A 15 8.59 -18.23 24.21
N VAL A 16 8.16 -17.89 25.43
CA VAL A 16 7.42 -16.65 25.70
C VAL A 16 8.28 -15.42 25.39
N ASP A 17 9.56 -15.45 25.72
CA ASP A 17 10.48 -14.34 25.43
C ASP A 17 10.73 -14.19 23.93
N VAL A 18 10.92 -15.29 23.20
CA VAL A 18 11.00 -15.28 21.73
C VAL A 18 9.72 -14.72 21.11
N LEU A 19 8.54 -15.14 21.59
CA LEU A 19 7.26 -14.64 21.11
C LEU A 19 7.10 -13.13 21.38
N ARG A 20 7.49 -12.65 22.57
CA ARG A 20 7.48 -11.21 22.88
C ARG A 20 8.38 -10.41 21.95
N LEU A 21 9.58 -10.91 21.67
CA LEU A 21 10.53 -10.27 20.76
C LEU A 21 9.99 -10.22 19.33
N LEU A 22 9.36 -11.32 18.86
CA LEU A 22 8.70 -11.36 17.55
C LEU A 22 7.54 -10.37 17.45
N VAL A 23 6.71 -10.28 18.50
CA VAL A 23 5.59 -9.31 18.55
C VAL A 23 6.10 -7.88 18.54
N ALA A 24 7.11 -7.55 19.34
CA ALA A 24 7.71 -6.22 19.37
C ALA A 24 8.26 -5.82 17.99
N ARG A 25 8.97 -6.75 17.33
CA ARG A 25 9.48 -6.52 15.98
C ARG A 25 8.37 -6.33 14.94
N GLY A 26 7.30 -7.14 15.02
CA GLY A 26 6.12 -6.98 14.17
C GLY A 26 5.45 -5.61 14.35
N GLN A 27 5.35 -5.12 15.59
CA GLN A 27 4.84 -3.78 15.87
C GLN A 27 5.73 -2.69 15.29
N GLU A 28 7.05 -2.81 15.38
CA GLU A 28 7.98 -1.85 14.78
C GLU A 28 7.86 -1.79 13.25
N GLU A 29 7.73 -2.94 12.59
CA GLU A 29 7.50 -3.04 11.14
C GLU A 29 6.18 -2.37 10.74
N MET A 30 5.11 -2.65 11.49
CA MET A 30 3.81 -2.01 11.26
C MET A 30 3.83 -0.50 11.50
N GLN A 31 4.56 -0.02 12.51
CA GLN A 31 4.74 1.41 12.73
C GLN A 31 5.51 2.09 11.59
N ALA A 32 6.48 1.39 10.98
CA ALA A 32 7.20 1.89 9.82
C ALA A 32 6.33 1.91 8.55
N MET A 33 5.42 0.93 8.42
CA MET A 33 4.47 0.84 7.30
C MET A 33 3.26 1.77 7.44
N ALA A 34 2.95 2.21 8.66
CA ALA A 34 1.74 2.99 8.97
C ALA A 34 1.57 4.29 8.14
N PRO A 35 2.60 5.11 7.87
CA PRO A 35 2.51 6.25 6.95
C PRO A 35 2.03 5.86 5.55
N TYR A 36 2.53 4.74 5.02
CA TYR A 36 2.17 4.23 3.71
C TYR A 36 0.72 3.74 3.69
N LEU A 37 0.32 2.94 4.68
CA LEU A 37 -1.05 2.45 4.83
C LEU A 37 -2.06 3.59 4.94
N LEU A 38 -1.72 4.64 5.70
CA LEU A 38 -2.56 5.82 5.83
C LEU A 38 -2.72 6.55 4.49
N ALA A 39 -1.61 6.88 3.84
CA ALA A 39 -1.62 7.67 2.62
C ALA A 39 -2.27 6.93 1.45
N PHE A 40 -1.94 5.65 1.26
CA PHE A 40 -2.53 4.83 0.19
C PHE A 40 -3.97 4.40 0.50
N GLY A 41 -4.34 4.23 1.77
CA GLY A 41 -5.73 4.05 2.18
C GLY A 41 -6.58 5.30 1.88
N ALA A 42 -6.07 6.49 2.23
CA ALA A 42 -6.72 7.76 1.89
C ALA A 42 -6.81 7.98 0.38
N TYR A 43 -5.75 7.67 -0.37
CA TYR A 43 -5.75 7.67 -1.83
C TYR A 43 -6.85 6.78 -2.41
N GLY A 44 -6.98 5.55 -1.92
CA GLY A 44 -8.05 4.63 -2.35
C GLY A 44 -9.44 5.21 -2.08
N LEU A 45 -9.67 5.75 -0.89
CA LEU A 45 -10.95 6.37 -0.52
C LEU A 45 -11.29 7.60 -1.35
N VAL A 46 -10.35 8.53 -1.50
CA VAL A 46 -10.55 9.76 -2.29
C VAL A 46 -10.91 9.41 -3.73
N ASN A 47 -10.19 8.46 -4.34
CA ASN A 47 -10.47 8.03 -5.70
C ASN A 47 -11.81 7.32 -5.84
N THR A 48 -12.17 6.50 -4.86
CA THR A 48 -13.45 5.79 -4.85
C THR A 48 -14.62 6.77 -4.72
N ILE A 49 -14.54 7.73 -3.79
CA ILE A 49 -15.55 8.77 -3.60
C ILE A 49 -15.64 9.64 -4.85
N PHE A 50 -14.51 10.06 -5.39
CA PHE A 50 -14.50 10.90 -6.58
C PHE A 50 -15.09 10.15 -7.77
N ALA A 51 -14.71 8.88 -8.00
CA ALA A 51 -15.29 8.04 -9.04
C ALA A 51 -16.79 7.84 -8.89
N ALA A 52 -17.31 7.75 -7.65
CA ALA A 52 -18.74 7.67 -7.41
C ALA A 52 -19.48 8.97 -7.81
N VAL A 53 -18.89 10.14 -7.53
CA VAL A 53 -19.47 11.45 -7.85
C VAL A 53 -19.31 11.81 -9.33
N SER A 54 -18.21 11.42 -9.96
CA SER A 54 -17.85 11.75 -11.35
C SER A 54 -18.31 10.71 -12.38
N HIS A 55 -19.25 9.84 -12.01
CA HIS A 55 -19.79 8.77 -12.87
C HIS A 55 -18.72 7.84 -13.47
N GLY A 56 -17.79 7.39 -12.64
CA GLY A 56 -16.82 6.34 -12.97
C GLY A 56 -15.39 6.82 -13.25
N ARG A 57 -15.14 8.14 -13.26
CA ARG A 57 -13.78 8.67 -13.47
C ARG A 57 -13.06 8.93 -12.14
N GLY A 58 -12.17 8.03 -11.73
CA GLY A 58 -11.25 8.30 -10.61
C GLY A 58 -10.10 9.24 -11.00
N LEU A 59 -9.44 9.83 -10.01
CA LEU A 59 -8.24 10.68 -10.14
C LEU A 59 -6.96 9.88 -9.83
N TRP A 60 -6.92 8.62 -10.27
CA TRP A 60 -5.95 7.64 -9.80
C TRP A 60 -4.51 8.06 -10.13
N LEU A 61 -4.28 8.63 -11.32
CA LEU A 61 -2.94 9.10 -11.68
C LEU A 61 -2.60 10.42 -10.99
N GLU A 62 -3.58 11.34 -10.95
CA GLU A 62 -3.42 12.70 -10.44
C GLU A 62 -3.14 12.73 -8.93
N THR A 63 -3.74 11.80 -8.18
CA THR A 63 -3.60 11.72 -6.72
C THR A 63 -2.48 10.77 -6.26
N LEU A 64 -1.81 10.07 -7.19
CA LEU A 64 -0.74 9.13 -6.86
C LEU A 64 0.48 9.83 -6.24
N PHE A 65 0.96 10.92 -6.85
CA PHE A 65 2.10 11.69 -6.31
C PHE A 65 1.78 12.33 -4.95
N PRO A 66 0.60 12.93 -4.72
CA PRO A 66 0.17 13.33 -3.39
C PRO A 66 0.19 12.20 -2.35
N ALA A 67 -0.20 10.98 -2.72
CA ALA A 67 -0.16 9.82 -1.82
C ALA A 67 1.28 9.47 -1.42
N PHE A 68 2.20 9.43 -2.38
CA PHE A 68 3.63 9.24 -2.11
C PHE A 68 4.20 10.37 -1.24
N ALA A 69 3.86 11.63 -1.56
CA ALA A 69 4.29 12.79 -0.81
C ALA A 69 3.86 12.70 0.65
N LEU A 70 2.59 12.37 0.90
CA LEU A 70 2.04 12.22 2.24
C LEU A 70 2.70 11.07 2.99
N ALA A 71 2.88 9.91 2.36
CA ALA A 71 3.53 8.76 3.00
C ALA A 71 4.94 9.10 3.48
N VAL A 72 5.75 9.70 2.59
CA VAL A 72 7.15 10.02 2.90
C VAL A 72 7.25 11.22 3.86
N PHE A 73 6.37 12.20 3.74
CA PHE A 73 6.31 13.32 4.69
C PHE A 73 5.98 12.85 6.10
N LEU A 74 4.98 11.99 6.28
CA LEU A 74 4.61 11.45 7.59
C LEU A 74 5.75 10.63 8.22
N GLN A 75 6.55 9.95 7.41
CA GLN A 75 7.70 9.20 7.87
C GLN A 75 8.89 10.09 8.26
N THR A 76 9.22 11.07 7.43
CA THR A 76 10.45 11.88 7.56
C THR A 76 10.25 13.18 8.34
N LYS A 77 9.02 13.68 8.36
CA LYS A 77 8.58 15.00 8.83
C LYS A 77 9.34 16.16 8.17
N SER A 78 9.77 15.97 6.91
CA SER A 78 10.58 16.96 6.19
C SER A 78 9.78 17.60 5.04
N PRO A 79 9.63 18.94 5.01
CA PRO A 79 8.91 19.63 3.93
C PRO A 79 9.61 19.49 2.56
N LEU A 80 10.92 19.19 2.54
CA LEU A 80 11.66 18.88 1.30
C LEU A 80 10.98 17.76 0.51
N THR A 81 10.41 16.78 1.20
CA THR A 81 9.75 15.65 0.55
C THR A 81 8.53 16.09 -0.25
N LEU A 82 7.72 17.01 0.28
CA LEU A 82 6.57 17.58 -0.43
C LEU A 82 7.01 18.30 -1.70
N LEU A 83 8.10 19.07 -1.63
CA LEU A 83 8.64 19.80 -2.78
C LEU A 83 9.16 18.85 -3.87
N LEU A 84 9.92 17.81 -3.49
CA LEU A 84 10.43 16.82 -4.45
C LEU A 84 9.30 16.07 -5.15
N TRP A 85 8.24 15.71 -4.41
CA TRP A 85 7.08 15.05 -5.00
C TRP A 85 6.21 16.00 -5.84
N ALA A 86 6.17 17.29 -5.54
CA ALA A 86 5.52 18.29 -6.41
C ALA A 86 6.28 18.45 -7.74
N VAL A 87 7.62 18.51 -7.70
CA VAL A 87 8.46 18.53 -8.90
C VAL A 87 8.27 17.25 -9.71
N ALA A 88 8.25 16.10 -9.06
CA ALA A 88 7.96 14.80 -9.68
C ALA A 88 6.62 14.81 -10.43
N ALA A 89 5.55 15.27 -9.76
CA ALA A 89 4.23 15.37 -10.38
C ALA A 89 4.25 16.29 -11.61
N ALA A 90 4.90 17.46 -11.53
CA ALA A 90 5.02 18.38 -12.65
C ALA A 90 5.79 17.78 -13.84
N MET A 91 6.89 17.06 -13.57
CA MET A 91 7.67 16.38 -14.61
C MET A 91 6.87 15.27 -15.29
N THR A 92 6.21 14.40 -14.53
CA THR A 92 5.40 13.33 -15.10
C THR A 92 4.18 13.88 -15.84
N TRP A 93 3.58 14.97 -15.37
CA TRP A 93 2.53 15.68 -16.09
C TRP A 93 3.02 16.26 -17.42
N GLY A 94 4.22 16.84 -17.45
CA GLY A 94 4.86 17.28 -18.69
C GLY A 94 5.03 16.14 -19.70
N VAL A 95 5.47 14.96 -19.25
CA VAL A 95 5.55 13.76 -20.10
C VAL A 95 4.17 13.35 -20.62
N TYR A 96 3.15 13.37 -19.77
CA TYR A 96 1.77 13.07 -20.17
C TYR A 96 1.28 13.99 -21.30
N LEU A 97 1.54 15.28 -21.22
CA LEU A 97 1.14 16.25 -22.25
C LEU A 97 1.87 16.07 -23.58
N LEU A 98 3.15 15.70 -23.54
CA LEU A 98 3.98 15.54 -24.73
C LEU A 98 3.82 14.17 -25.39
N TRP A 99 3.59 13.13 -24.58
CA TRP A 99 3.51 11.74 -25.04
C TRP A 99 2.40 11.00 -24.29
N PRO A 100 1.13 11.12 -24.73
CA PRO A 100 -0.03 10.53 -24.07
C PRO A 100 -0.15 9.02 -24.31
N ASN A 101 0.98 8.30 -24.28
CA ASN A 101 1.04 6.85 -24.36
C ASN A 101 1.07 6.28 -22.93
N PRO A 102 0.09 5.43 -22.54
CA PRO A 102 0.03 4.86 -21.19
C PRO A 102 1.31 4.15 -20.74
N ALA A 103 2.00 3.43 -21.62
CA ALA A 103 3.24 2.74 -21.28
C ALA A 103 4.37 3.74 -20.96
N VAL A 104 4.45 4.84 -21.71
CA VAL A 104 5.43 5.92 -21.49
C VAL A 104 5.14 6.64 -20.17
N ILE A 105 3.87 6.98 -19.91
CA ILE A 105 3.44 7.66 -18.67
C ILE A 105 3.80 6.80 -17.45
N TRP A 106 3.49 5.51 -17.46
CA TRP A 106 3.81 4.63 -16.33
C TRP A 106 5.31 4.42 -16.16
N THR A 107 6.06 4.28 -17.25
CA THR A 107 7.53 4.24 -17.18
C THR A 107 8.07 5.51 -16.55
N ALA A 108 7.55 6.68 -16.93
CA ALA A 108 7.93 7.96 -16.32
C ALA A 108 7.58 7.98 -14.82
N VAL A 109 6.38 7.54 -14.40
CA VAL A 109 6.01 7.43 -12.99
C VAL A 109 7.03 6.59 -12.21
N PHE A 110 7.35 5.38 -12.67
CA PHE A 110 8.27 4.49 -11.96
C PHE A 110 9.70 5.06 -11.87
N VAL A 111 10.21 5.61 -12.99
CA VAL A 111 11.54 6.23 -13.03
C VAL A 111 11.59 7.44 -12.10
N THR A 112 10.58 8.30 -12.13
CA THR A 112 10.50 9.48 -11.26
C THR A 112 10.41 9.08 -9.79
N VAL A 113 9.58 8.09 -9.43
CA VAL A 113 9.50 7.55 -8.06
C VAL A 113 10.87 7.04 -7.59
N ALA A 114 11.57 6.28 -8.43
CA ALA A 114 12.89 5.74 -8.09
C ALA A 114 13.93 6.85 -7.85
N ILE A 115 13.98 7.86 -8.74
CA ILE A 115 14.88 9.01 -8.62
C ILE A 115 14.58 9.81 -7.35
N VAL A 116 13.31 10.15 -7.12
CA VAL A 116 12.89 10.93 -5.94
C VAL A 116 13.24 10.18 -4.66
N MET A 117 12.93 8.88 -4.59
CA MET A 117 13.27 8.08 -3.42
C MET A 117 14.78 8.00 -3.19
N ALA A 118 15.59 7.87 -4.25
CA ALA A 118 17.05 7.89 -4.14
C ALA A 118 17.57 9.23 -3.60
N VAL A 119 17.06 10.35 -4.12
CA VAL A 119 17.41 11.70 -3.65
C VAL A 119 17.03 11.89 -2.18
N ILE A 120 15.83 11.46 -1.78
CA ILE A 120 15.38 11.57 -0.39
C ILE A 120 16.26 10.73 0.54
N HIS A 121 16.66 9.51 0.14
CA HIS A 121 17.57 8.68 0.94
C HIS A 121 18.94 9.32 1.13
N ILE A 122 19.48 9.97 0.10
CA ILE A 122 20.77 10.66 0.16
C ILE A 122 20.67 11.95 0.99
N ALA A 123 19.61 12.74 0.80
CA ALA A 123 19.45 14.05 1.44
C ALA A 123 19.01 13.95 2.91
N LEU A 124 18.38 12.84 3.31
CA LEU A 124 17.84 12.63 4.66
C LEU A 124 18.38 11.33 5.29
N PRO A 125 19.70 11.22 5.52
CA PRO A 125 20.30 10.02 6.09
C PRO A 125 19.73 9.73 7.48
N GLY A 126 19.52 8.45 7.78
CA GLY A 126 19.01 7.99 9.08
C GLY A 126 17.51 8.21 9.32
N LYS A 127 16.76 8.83 8.38
CA LYS A 127 15.29 8.95 8.49
C LYS A 127 14.55 7.66 8.13
N PHE A 128 15.18 6.77 7.39
CA PHE A 128 14.67 5.43 7.08
C PHE A 128 15.33 4.41 8.01
N ARG A 129 14.53 3.48 8.55
CA ARG A 129 15.03 2.43 9.44
C ARG A 129 15.59 1.27 8.61
N GLU A 130 16.88 1.00 8.74
CA GLU A 130 17.56 -0.09 8.02
C GLU A 130 17.29 -1.50 8.59
N ARG A 131 16.67 -1.60 9.78
CA ARG A 131 16.48 -2.87 10.51
C ARG A 131 15.22 -3.67 10.13
N LEU A 132 14.49 -3.21 9.12
CA LEU A 132 13.23 -3.83 8.67
C LEU A 132 13.55 -5.01 7.74
N VAL A 133 12.96 -6.18 8.03
CA VAL A 133 13.18 -7.43 7.31
C VAL A 133 11.96 -7.84 6.50
N LEU A 134 10.75 -7.62 7.03
CA LEU A 134 9.52 -8.08 6.40
C LEU A 134 8.87 -7.01 5.52
N MET A 135 8.78 -5.76 5.99
CA MET A 135 8.14 -4.67 5.24
C MET A 135 8.73 -4.49 3.82
N PRO A 136 10.07 -4.48 3.59
CA PRO A 136 10.61 -4.34 2.25
C PRO A 136 10.19 -5.47 1.31
N ARG A 137 10.10 -6.71 1.83
CA ARG A 137 9.67 -7.89 1.04
C ARG A 137 8.20 -7.80 0.67
N VAL A 138 7.36 -7.35 1.60
CA VAL A 138 5.93 -7.07 1.34
C VAL A 138 5.81 -5.96 0.28
N GLY A 139 6.58 -4.89 0.39
CA GLY A 139 6.60 -3.79 -0.59
C GLY A 139 7.05 -4.24 -2.00
N ILE A 140 8.06 -5.10 -2.09
CA ILE A 140 8.45 -5.73 -3.36
C ILE A 140 7.30 -6.57 -3.93
N GLY A 141 6.62 -7.37 -3.10
CA GLY A 141 5.45 -8.14 -3.50
C GLY A 141 4.33 -7.27 -4.07
N TRP A 142 3.97 -6.18 -3.38
CA TRP A 142 3.03 -5.18 -3.89
C TRP A 142 3.46 -4.60 -5.24
N SER A 143 4.74 -4.25 -5.36
CA SER A 143 5.28 -3.63 -6.57
C SER A 143 5.25 -4.59 -7.76
N MET A 144 5.58 -5.87 -7.55
CA MET A 144 5.51 -6.92 -8.56
C MET A 144 4.07 -7.17 -9.02
N LEU A 145 3.10 -7.19 -8.09
CA LEU A 145 1.68 -7.36 -8.42
C LEU A 145 1.16 -6.21 -9.29
N ILE A 146 1.42 -4.96 -8.86
CA ILE A 146 0.97 -3.78 -9.60
C ILE A 146 1.69 -3.65 -10.95
N ALA A 147 3.00 -3.94 -11.02
CA ALA A 147 3.73 -3.94 -12.28
C ALA A 147 3.23 -5.02 -13.24
N GLY A 148 3.05 -6.26 -12.76
CA GLY A 148 2.52 -7.36 -13.57
C GLY A 148 1.13 -7.07 -14.11
N MET A 149 0.27 -6.49 -13.28
CA MET A 149 -1.03 -5.98 -13.69
C MET A 149 -0.97 -4.94 -14.81
N TRP A 150 -0.08 -3.96 -14.67
CA TRP A 150 0.09 -2.93 -15.70
C TRP A 150 0.60 -3.50 -17.01
N LEU A 151 1.48 -4.50 -16.99
CA LEU A 151 1.91 -5.22 -18.19
C LEU A 151 0.73 -5.89 -18.90
N VAL A 152 -0.17 -6.53 -18.15
CA VAL A 152 -1.39 -7.15 -18.71
C VAL A 152 -2.30 -6.09 -19.35
N VAL A 153 -2.62 -5.02 -18.63
CA VAL A 153 -3.55 -3.96 -19.10
C VAL A 153 -2.97 -3.17 -20.28
N SER A 154 -1.65 -2.99 -20.31
CA SER A 154 -0.97 -2.28 -21.40
C SER A 154 -0.83 -3.11 -22.68
N SER A 155 -1.06 -4.43 -22.61
CA SER A 155 -0.96 -5.30 -23.78
C SER A 155 -2.02 -4.96 -24.84
N PRO A 156 -1.67 -5.01 -26.15
CA PRO A 156 -2.64 -4.78 -27.23
C PRO A 156 -3.80 -5.78 -27.21
N VAL A 157 -3.54 -7.02 -26.76
CA VAL A 157 -4.54 -8.09 -26.66
C VAL A 157 -5.63 -7.74 -25.65
N PHE A 158 -5.25 -7.21 -24.48
CA PHE A 158 -6.21 -6.81 -23.46
C PHE A 158 -7.16 -5.71 -23.94
N ARG A 159 -6.66 -4.77 -24.75
CA ARG A 159 -7.46 -3.66 -25.31
C ARG A 159 -8.48 -4.10 -26.36
N GLN A 160 -8.32 -5.28 -26.94
CA GLN A 160 -9.25 -5.82 -27.92
C GLN A 160 -10.41 -6.59 -27.28
N VAL A 161 -10.37 -6.80 -25.95
CA VAL A 161 -11.45 -7.47 -25.22
C VAL A 161 -12.59 -6.48 -25.00
N GLY A 162 -13.81 -6.83 -25.44
CA GLY A 162 -14.99 -5.96 -25.35
C GLY A 162 -15.32 -5.45 -23.93
N ASN A 163 -14.87 -6.16 -22.91
CA ASN A 163 -15.09 -5.84 -21.48
C ASN A 163 -13.82 -5.34 -20.77
N ALA A 164 -12.91 -4.67 -21.48
CA ALA A 164 -11.62 -4.24 -20.94
C ALA A 164 -11.71 -3.41 -19.64
N GLY A 165 -12.76 -2.59 -19.46
CA GLY A 165 -12.97 -1.79 -18.24
C GLY A 165 -13.36 -2.62 -17.01
N GLU A 166 -14.22 -3.63 -17.19
CA GLU A 166 -14.61 -4.57 -16.13
C GLU A 166 -13.43 -5.44 -15.72
N LEU A 167 -12.69 -5.96 -16.69
CA LEU A 167 -11.47 -6.71 -16.43
C LEU A 167 -10.42 -5.86 -15.73
N PHE A 168 -10.30 -4.58 -16.09
CA PHE A 168 -9.40 -3.65 -15.40
C PHE A 168 -9.77 -3.51 -13.92
N GLY A 169 -11.04 -3.22 -13.62
CA GLY A 169 -11.52 -3.11 -12.24
C GLY A 169 -11.35 -4.40 -11.43
N ALA A 170 -11.68 -5.55 -12.04
CA ALA A 170 -11.53 -6.86 -11.42
C ALA A 170 -10.07 -7.18 -11.11
N LEU A 171 -9.15 -6.95 -12.07
CA LEU A 171 -7.72 -7.18 -11.85
C LEU A 171 -7.19 -6.28 -10.73
N PHE A 172 -7.59 -5.01 -10.67
CA PHE A 172 -7.09 -4.09 -9.64
C PHE A 172 -7.59 -4.48 -8.25
N GLY A 173 -8.86 -4.88 -8.14
CA GLY A 173 -9.40 -5.44 -6.90
C GLY A 173 -8.66 -6.69 -6.47
N TYR A 174 -8.39 -7.58 -7.43
CA TYR A 174 -7.60 -8.78 -7.20
C TYR A 174 -6.20 -8.48 -6.64
N ALA A 175 -5.42 -7.62 -7.32
CA ALA A 175 -4.04 -7.35 -6.88
C ALA A 175 -3.97 -6.61 -5.55
N ILE A 176 -4.88 -5.66 -5.29
CA ILE A 176 -4.97 -5.01 -3.98
C ILE A 176 -5.33 -6.05 -2.91
N GLY A 177 -6.29 -6.94 -3.19
CA GLY A 177 -6.65 -8.05 -2.31
C GLY A 177 -5.46 -8.96 -1.98
N VAL A 178 -4.70 -9.41 -3.00
CA VAL A 178 -3.49 -10.22 -2.81
C VAL A 178 -2.42 -9.43 -2.04
N GLY A 179 -2.22 -8.14 -2.34
CA GLY A 179 -1.29 -7.29 -1.61
C GLY A 179 -1.65 -7.20 -0.12
N LEU A 180 -2.94 -7.08 0.21
CA LEU A 180 -3.43 -7.07 1.58
C LEU A 180 -3.25 -8.45 2.23
N LEU A 181 -3.49 -9.55 1.51
CA LEU A 181 -3.17 -10.90 1.99
C LEU A 181 -1.68 -11.05 2.32
N LEU A 182 -0.77 -10.55 1.47
CA LEU A 182 0.67 -10.55 1.77
C LEU A 182 1.00 -9.71 3.01
N THR A 183 0.30 -8.58 3.16
CA THR A 183 0.45 -7.69 4.33
C THR A 183 -0.11 -8.31 5.61
N SER A 184 -0.97 -9.34 5.51
CA SER A 184 -1.56 -10.01 6.68
C SER A 184 -0.55 -10.71 7.59
N VAL A 185 0.64 -11.02 7.05
CA VAL A 185 1.79 -11.51 7.84
C VAL A 185 2.18 -10.52 8.94
N LEU A 186 1.95 -9.22 8.71
CA LEU A 186 2.23 -8.16 9.68
C LEU A 186 1.01 -7.77 10.51
N HIS A 187 -0.21 -7.94 9.99
CA HIS A 187 -1.45 -7.57 10.70
C HIS A 187 -2.66 -8.40 10.25
N ALA A 188 -3.16 -9.27 11.14
CA ALA A 188 -4.16 -10.28 10.83
C ALA A 188 -5.46 -9.78 10.16
N PRO A 189 -6.05 -8.62 10.52
CA PRO A 189 -7.20 -8.06 9.80
C PRO A 189 -7.06 -7.92 8.28
N PHE A 190 -5.84 -7.74 7.77
CA PHE A 190 -5.62 -7.67 6.32
C PHE A 190 -5.82 -9.01 5.62
N PHE A 191 -5.82 -10.13 6.34
CA PHE A 191 -6.17 -11.43 5.77
C PHE A 191 -7.61 -11.41 5.24
N TRP A 192 -8.55 -11.02 6.10
CA TRP A 192 -9.97 -11.00 5.76
C TRP A 192 -10.30 -9.94 4.70
N VAL A 193 -9.76 -8.73 4.87
CA VAL A 193 -9.95 -7.65 3.89
C VAL A 193 -9.33 -8.04 2.54
N GLY A 194 -8.17 -8.73 2.57
CA GLY A 194 -7.51 -9.24 1.39
C GLY A 194 -8.34 -10.29 0.65
N LEU A 195 -8.96 -11.25 1.35
CA LEU A 195 -9.89 -12.21 0.73
C LEU A 195 -11.09 -11.51 0.09
N VAL A 196 -11.67 -10.53 0.78
CA VAL A 196 -12.79 -9.73 0.27
C VAL A 196 -12.39 -8.96 -0.98
N GLY A 197 -11.19 -8.38 -1.02
CA GLY A 197 -10.66 -7.73 -2.22
C GLY A 197 -10.41 -8.71 -3.37
N MET A 198 -9.70 -9.80 -3.07
CA MET A 198 -9.21 -10.80 -4.03
C MET A 198 -10.35 -11.50 -4.75
N PHE A 199 -11.42 -11.83 -4.05
CA PHE A 199 -12.55 -12.56 -4.61
C PHE A 199 -13.79 -11.69 -4.79
N GLY A 200 -14.08 -10.82 -3.81
CA GLY A 200 -15.31 -10.02 -3.81
C GLY A 200 -15.34 -8.96 -4.91
N VAL A 201 -14.22 -8.28 -5.20
CA VAL A 201 -14.21 -7.28 -6.28
C VAL A 201 -14.36 -7.93 -7.65
N PRO A 202 -13.58 -8.97 -8.03
CA PRO A 202 -13.84 -9.70 -9.28
C PRO A 202 -15.26 -10.28 -9.36
N ALA A 203 -15.80 -10.81 -8.25
CA ALA A 203 -17.17 -11.31 -8.20
C ALA A 203 -18.19 -10.20 -8.51
N ALA A 204 -18.06 -9.04 -7.86
CA ALA A 204 -18.94 -7.91 -8.04
C ALA A 204 -18.90 -7.33 -9.47
N VAL A 205 -17.71 -7.26 -10.07
CA VAL A 205 -17.51 -6.66 -11.39
C VAL A 205 -17.89 -7.65 -12.51
N LEU A 206 -17.43 -8.89 -12.45
CA LEU A 206 -17.56 -9.84 -13.57
C LEU A 206 -18.87 -10.65 -13.53
N TYR A 207 -19.34 -11.04 -12.34
CA TYR A 207 -20.51 -11.91 -12.20
C TYR A 207 -21.78 -11.13 -11.86
N LEU A 208 -21.69 -10.21 -10.90
CA LEU A 208 -22.85 -9.40 -10.48
C LEU A 208 -23.05 -8.16 -11.36
N GLN A 209 -22.03 -7.78 -12.15
CA GLN A 209 -22.00 -6.57 -12.98
C GLN A 209 -22.44 -5.31 -12.20
N ASN A 210 -22.10 -5.27 -10.90
CA ASN A 210 -22.56 -4.26 -9.97
C ASN A 210 -21.40 -3.38 -9.51
N TRP A 211 -21.24 -2.26 -10.23
CA TRP A 211 -20.20 -1.27 -9.96
C TRP A 211 -20.33 -0.59 -8.60
N VAL A 212 -21.54 -0.49 -8.04
CA VAL A 212 -21.75 0.08 -6.70
C VAL A 212 -21.14 -0.82 -5.63
N VAL A 213 -21.39 -2.13 -5.72
CA VAL A 213 -20.80 -3.12 -4.81
C VAL A 213 -19.28 -3.14 -4.96
N ALA A 214 -18.76 -3.16 -6.19
CA ALA A 214 -17.32 -3.13 -6.43
C ALA A 214 -16.66 -1.88 -5.80
N THR A 215 -17.27 -0.70 -6.01
CA THR A 215 -16.82 0.58 -5.44
C THR A 215 -16.83 0.54 -3.91
N PHE A 216 -17.88 -0.01 -3.30
CA PHE A 216 -17.95 -0.20 -1.84
C PHE A 216 -16.82 -1.09 -1.32
N LEU A 217 -16.52 -2.19 -2.02
CA LEU A 217 -15.41 -3.09 -1.63
C LEU A 217 -14.05 -2.42 -1.75
N PHE A 218 -13.81 -1.59 -2.78
CA PHE A 218 -12.62 -0.74 -2.86
C PHE A 218 -12.55 0.26 -1.70
N ALA A 219 -13.67 0.90 -1.37
CA ALA A 219 -13.76 1.81 -0.22
C ALA A 219 -13.38 1.10 1.08
N LEU A 220 -13.89 -0.12 1.28
CA LEU A 220 -13.65 -0.94 2.46
C LEU A 220 -12.15 -1.28 2.60
N MET A 221 -11.50 -1.66 1.50
CA MET A 221 -10.05 -1.91 1.49
C MET A 221 -9.26 -0.65 1.86
N GLY A 222 -9.59 0.50 1.25
CA GLY A 222 -8.94 1.78 1.56
C GLY A 222 -9.15 2.22 3.02
N ALA A 223 -10.37 2.07 3.53
CA ALA A 223 -10.71 2.37 4.92
C ALA A 223 -9.97 1.47 5.91
N ALA A 224 -9.85 0.18 5.62
CA ALA A 224 -9.10 -0.76 6.47
C ALA A 224 -7.61 -0.40 6.53
N MET A 225 -6.99 -0.07 5.39
CA MET A 225 -5.60 0.41 5.35
C MET A 225 -5.42 1.69 6.17
N MET A 226 -6.32 2.66 5.98
CA MET A 226 -6.28 3.93 6.70
C MET A 226 -6.46 3.74 8.21
N TRP A 227 -7.40 2.89 8.63
CA TRP A 227 -7.67 2.56 10.03
C TRP A 227 -6.44 1.97 10.71
N VAL A 228 -5.81 0.96 10.09
CA VAL A 228 -4.59 0.35 10.62
C VAL A 228 -3.44 1.35 10.63
N GLY A 229 -3.28 2.16 9.58
CA GLY A 229 -2.28 3.24 9.56
C GLY A 229 -2.44 4.21 10.74
N LEU A 230 -3.67 4.64 11.03
CA LEU A 230 -3.96 5.53 12.16
C LEU A 230 -3.67 4.87 13.52
N SER A 231 -4.04 3.60 13.70
CA SER A 231 -3.87 2.93 14.99
C SER A 231 -2.39 2.84 15.39
N PHE A 232 -1.52 2.54 14.43
CA PHE A 232 -0.07 2.45 14.69
C PHE A 232 0.63 3.81 14.77
N LEU A 233 0.16 4.83 14.05
CA LEU A 233 0.69 6.20 14.19
C LEU A 233 0.39 6.78 15.58
N ARG A 234 -0.84 6.62 16.09
CA ARG A 234 -1.23 7.10 17.43
C ARG A 234 -0.49 6.39 18.56
N SER A 235 -0.24 5.08 18.41
CA SER A 235 0.54 4.31 19.38
C SER A 235 1.94 4.90 19.58
N LYS A 236 2.63 5.27 18.48
CA LYS A 236 3.97 5.87 18.52
C LYS A 236 4.00 7.19 19.29
N GLU A 237 2.99 8.05 19.09
CA GLU A 237 2.88 9.33 19.81
C GLU A 237 2.60 9.13 21.30
N SER A 238 1.79 8.13 21.67
CA SER A 238 1.49 7.83 23.08
C SER A 238 2.71 7.36 23.87
N VAL A 239 3.63 6.64 23.22
CA VAL A 239 4.89 6.18 23.82
C VAL A 239 5.87 7.34 23.97
N ALA A 240 5.97 8.21 22.95
CA ALA A 240 6.86 9.37 22.98
C ALA A 240 6.46 10.43 24.02
N ARG A 241 5.18 10.51 24.43
CA ARG A 241 4.70 11.42 25.50
C ARG A 241 4.92 10.90 26.92
N LYS A 242 5.25 9.62 27.08
CA LYS A 242 5.50 8.99 28.39
C LYS A 242 6.99 8.95 28.76
N GLN A 243 7.85 9.43 27.87
CA GLN A 243 9.30 9.60 28.05
C GLN A 243 9.60 11.09 28.20
#